data_AF-A0A975VGC7-F1
#
_entry.id   AF-A0A975VGC7-F1
#
_cell.length_a   1.000
_cell.length_b   1.000
_cell.length_c   1.000
_cell.angle_alpha   90.00
_cell.angle_beta   90.00
_cell.angle_gamma   90.00
#
_symmetry.space_group_name_H-M   'P 1'
#
loop_
_entity.id
_entity.type
_entity.pdbx_description
1 polymer ?
#
loop_
_entity_poly.entity_id
_entity_poly.type
_entity_poly.pdbx_seq_one_letter_code
_entity_poly.pdbx_strand_id
1 'polypeptide(L)'
;MDSKLMIQTALALLAITAAGGLLMAFQRFAGAERPPSWLAMVHGLLAGSALTLLLFAGFAYGIPRLTWIGMGLLVLAALGGVYLNLNFHDKRLPLPKPIVIGHAVLAVVGVGLIFASL
;
A
#
# COMPACT_ATOMS: atom_id res chain seq x y z
N MET A 1 -8.61 20.30 -9.03
CA MET A 1 -9.27 19.07 -8.50
C MET A 1 -9.67 19.37 -7.06
N ASP A 2 -10.85 18.93 -6.63
CA ASP A 2 -11.24 19.01 -5.21
C ASP A 2 -10.66 17.80 -4.43
N SER A 3 -10.74 17.84 -3.10
CA SER A 3 -10.21 16.76 -2.23
C SER A 3 -10.92 15.43 -2.46
N LYS A 4 -12.22 15.45 -2.78
CA LYS A 4 -13.01 14.24 -3.06
C LYS A 4 -12.47 13.49 -4.27
N LEU A 5 -12.24 14.17 -5.39
CA LEU A 5 -11.70 13.56 -6.60
C LEU A 5 -10.27 13.03 -6.39
N MET A 6 -9.46 13.70 -5.58
CA MET A 6 -8.13 13.22 -5.20
C MET A 6 -8.20 11.92 -4.39
N ILE A 7 -9.11 11.82 -3.41
CA ILE A 7 -9.32 10.60 -2.63
C ILE A 7 -9.79 9.45 -3.54
N GLN A 8 -10.73 9.71 -4.45
CA GLN A 8 -11.20 8.69 -5.40
C GLN A 8 -10.10 8.20 -6.34
N THR A 9 -9.26 9.12 -6.82
CA THR A 9 -8.10 8.79 -7.66
C THR A 9 -7.08 7.98 -6.86
N ALA A 10 -6.79 8.35 -5.61
CA ALA A 10 -5.93 7.58 -4.73
C ALA A 10 -6.50 6.17 -4.46
N LEU A 11 -7.80 6.03 -4.27
CA LEU A 11 -8.45 4.72 -4.12
C LEU A 11 -8.35 3.87 -5.38
N ALA A 12 -8.47 4.45 -6.58
CA ALA A 12 -8.24 3.74 -7.83
C ALA A 12 -6.80 3.21 -7.92
N LEU A 13 -5.81 4.04 -7.57
CA LEU A 13 -4.40 3.62 -7.50
C LEU A 13 -4.18 2.53 -6.44
N LEU A 14 -4.79 2.66 -5.27
CA LEU A 14 -4.71 1.69 -4.18
C LEU A 14 -5.37 0.36 -4.55
N ALA A 15 -6.45 0.36 -5.34
CA ALA A 15 -7.08 -0.86 -5.83
C ALA A 15 -6.14 -1.65 -6.76
N ILE A 16 -5.47 -0.96 -7.69
CA ILE A 16 -4.45 -1.58 -8.56
C ILE A 16 -3.26 -2.07 -7.73
N THR A 17 -2.82 -1.25 -6.77
CA THR A 17 -1.75 -1.60 -5.81
C THR A 17 -2.09 -2.87 -5.03
N ALA A 18 -3.32 -2.97 -4.52
CA ALA A 18 -3.81 -4.11 -3.76
C ALA A 18 -3.86 -5.38 -4.62
N ALA A 19 -4.30 -5.29 -5.88
CA ALA A 19 -4.25 -6.42 -6.81
C ALA A 19 -2.81 -6.92 -7.02
N GLY A 20 -1.86 -6.00 -7.22
CA GLY A 20 -0.43 -6.35 -7.30
C GLY A 20 0.11 -6.97 -5.99
N GLY A 21 -0.30 -6.44 -4.84
CA GLY A 21 0.07 -6.95 -3.52
C GLY A 21 -0.47 -8.37 -3.27
N LEU A 22 -1.72 -8.64 -3.64
CA LEU A 22 -2.33 -9.96 -3.56
C LEU A 22 -1.64 -10.96 -4.48
N LEU A 23 -1.26 -10.55 -5.70
CA LEU A 23 -0.49 -11.40 -6.61
C LEU A 23 0.88 -11.77 -6.02
N MET A 24 1.61 -10.80 -5.46
CA MET A 24 2.90 -11.06 -4.82
C MET A 24 2.77 -11.94 -3.57
N ALA A 25 1.73 -11.70 -2.76
CA ALA A 25 1.43 -12.55 -1.61
C ALA A 25 1.14 -13.98 -2.07
N PHE A 26 0.27 -14.15 -3.08
CA PHE A 26 -0.03 -15.46 -3.66
C PHE A 26 1.25 -16.18 -4.11
N GLN A 27 2.12 -15.53 -4.90
CA GLN A 27 3.40 -16.11 -5.31
C GLN A 27 4.22 -16.58 -4.11
N ARG A 28 4.32 -15.75 -3.06
CA ARG A 28 5.07 -16.08 -1.85
C ARG A 28 4.48 -17.27 -1.09
N PHE A 29 3.17 -17.38 -1.01
CA PHE A 29 2.47 -18.47 -0.33
C PHE A 29 2.39 -19.75 -1.18
N ALA A 30 2.46 -19.62 -2.51
CA ALA A 30 2.51 -20.73 -3.48
C ALA A 30 3.90 -21.38 -3.59
N GLY A 31 4.90 -20.90 -2.86
CA GLY A 31 6.22 -21.52 -2.77
C GLY A 31 7.36 -20.71 -3.40
N ALA A 32 7.07 -19.61 -4.09
CA ALA A 32 8.14 -18.70 -4.52
C ALA A 32 8.83 -18.10 -3.29
N GLU A 33 10.15 -17.93 -3.35
CA GLU A 33 10.90 -17.25 -2.29
C GLU A 33 10.55 -15.75 -2.26
N ARG A 34 10.38 -15.17 -3.45
CA ARG A 34 10.08 -13.76 -3.67
C ARG A 34 9.34 -13.52 -4.99
N PRO A 35 8.52 -12.45 -5.07
CA PRO A 35 7.93 -11.99 -6.34
C PRO A 35 9.00 -11.43 -7.30
N PRO A 36 8.69 -11.24 -8.58
CA PRO A 36 9.60 -10.61 -9.53
C PRO A 36 9.78 -9.11 -9.22
N SER A 37 11.00 -8.60 -9.37
CA SER A 37 11.34 -7.24 -8.94
C SER A 37 10.53 -6.14 -9.60
N TRP A 38 10.21 -6.26 -10.88
CA TRP A 38 9.40 -5.26 -11.58
C TRP A 38 8.00 -5.12 -10.95
N LEU A 39 7.41 -6.22 -10.46
CA LEU A 39 6.09 -6.22 -9.84
C LEU A 39 6.15 -5.53 -8.47
N ALA A 40 7.18 -5.84 -7.68
CA ALA A 40 7.43 -5.16 -6.40
C ALA A 40 7.66 -3.65 -6.58
N MET A 41 8.41 -3.25 -7.62
CA MET A 41 8.66 -1.84 -7.94
C MET A 41 7.39 -1.12 -8.37
N VAL A 42 6.59 -1.70 -9.27
CA VAL A 42 5.32 -1.10 -9.71
C VAL A 42 4.34 -0.98 -8.53
N HIS A 43 4.23 -2.02 -7.69
CA HIS A 43 3.41 -1.97 -6.49
C HIS A 43 3.85 -0.84 -5.55
N GLY A 44 5.15 -0.74 -5.24
CA GLY A 44 5.68 0.32 -4.38
C GLY A 44 5.48 1.72 -4.97
N LEU A 45 5.66 1.87 -6.29
CA LEU A 45 5.42 3.13 -6.99
C LEU A 45 3.96 3.56 -6.87
N LEU A 46 3.00 2.68 -7.21
CA LEU A 46 1.57 3.00 -7.15
C LEU A 46 1.11 3.30 -5.72
N ALA A 47 1.60 2.52 -4.73
CA ALA A 47 1.34 2.77 -3.32
C ALA A 47 1.85 4.15 -2.89
N GLY A 48 3.10 4.47 -3.24
CA GLY A 48 3.73 5.75 -2.95
C GLY A 48 3.02 6.92 -3.62
N SER A 49 2.61 6.78 -4.88
CA SER A 49 1.85 7.80 -5.61
C SER A 49 0.49 8.07 -4.96
N ALA A 50 -0.25 7.02 -4.58
CA ALA A 50 -1.53 7.18 -3.89
C ALA A 50 -1.37 7.86 -2.53
N LEU A 51 -0.39 7.43 -1.73
CA LEU A 51 -0.10 8.02 -0.43
C LEU A 51 0.32 9.50 -0.56
N THR A 52 1.15 9.83 -1.55
CA THR A 52 1.56 11.21 -1.83
C THR A 52 0.35 12.07 -2.19
N LEU A 53 -0.56 11.56 -3.01
CA LEU A 53 -1.78 12.27 -3.38
C LEU A 53 -2.71 12.50 -2.18
N LEU A 54 -2.86 11.51 -1.29
CA LEU A 54 -3.66 11.65 -0.06
C LEU A 54 -3.06 12.67 0.91
N LEU A 55 -1.74 12.67 1.07
CA LEU A 55 -1.03 13.68 1.88
C LEU A 55 -1.24 15.09 1.31
N PHE A 56 -1.09 15.24 -0.01
CA PHE A 56 -1.33 16.51 -0.68
C PHE A 56 -2.78 16.98 -0.49
N ALA A 57 -3.77 16.11 -0.69
CA ALA A 57 -5.17 16.43 -0.46
C ALA A 57 -5.44 16.87 0.99
N GLY A 58 -4.86 16.15 1.95
CA GLY A 58 -5.00 16.44 3.37
C GLY A 58 -4.44 17.79 3.79
N PHE A 59 -3.24 18.13 3.34
CA PHE A 59 -2.58 19.39 3.72
C PHE A 59 -3.07 20.60 2.91
N ALA A 60 -3.42 20.43 1.63
CA ALA A 60 -3.80 21.54 0.76
C ALA A 60 -5.29 21.89 0.82
N TYR A 61 -6.17 20.90 1.03
CA TYR A 61 -7.63 21.09 0.91
C TYR A 61 -8.42 20.60 2.13
N GLY A 62 -7.79 19.87 3.05
CA GLY A 62 -8.47 19.19 4.14
C GLY A 62 -9.20 17.93 3.68
N ILE A 63 -9.24 16.93 4.56
CA ILE A 63 -9.87 15.62 4.33
C ILE A 63 -10.56 15.13 5.62
N PRO A 64 -11.53 14.22 5.52
CA PRO A 64 -12.18 13.64 6.70
C PRO A 64 -11.19 13.01 7.68
N ARG A 65 -11.51 13.05 8.99
CA ARG A 65 -10.68 12.45 10.05
C ARG A 65 -10.44 10.96 9.81
N LEU A 66 -11.43 10.24 9.28
CA LEU A 66 -11.30 8.81 9.00
C LEU A 66 -10.27 8.54 7.89
N THR A 67 -10.17 9.42 6.89
CA THR A 67 -9.15 9.36 5.84
C THR A 67 -7.74 9.51 6.44
N TRP A 68 -7.54 10.41 7.41
CA TRP A 68 -6.26 10.54 8.12
C TRP A 68 -5.86 9.27 8.87
N ILE A 69 -6.81 8.62 9.55
CA ILE A 69 -6.57 7.36 10.27
C ILE A 69 -6.18 6.26 9.28
N GLY A 70 -6.94 6.10 8.19
CA GLY A 70 -6.64 5.13 7.15
C GLY A 70 -5.28 5.37 6.50
N MET A 71 -4.94 6.63 6.22
CA MET A 71 -3.64 7.02 5.71
C MET A 71 -2.50 6.68 6.69
N GLY A 72 -2.70 6.88 8.00
CA GLY A 72 -1.73 6.45 9.02
C GLY A 72 -1.44 4.95 8.97
N LEU A 73 -2.46 4.12 8.76
CA LEU A 73 -2.28 2.67 8.56
C LEU A 73 -1.53 2.37 7.24
N LEU A 74 -1.81 3.10 6.17
CA LEU A 74 -1.08 2.97 4.91
C LEU A 74 0.39 3.36 5.04
N VAL A 75 0.73 4.36 5.86
CA VAL A 75 2.12 4.70 6.18
C VAL A 75 2.81 3.53 6.88
N LEU A 76 2.17 2.94 7.90
CA LEU A 76 2.71 1.77 8.59
C LEU A 76 2.88 0.57 7.64
N ALA A 77 1.91 0.34 6.75
CA ALA A 77 2.01 -0.67 5.72
C ALA A 77 3.19 -0.37 4.78
N ALA A 78 3.34 0.85 4.28
CA ALA A 78 4.43 1.26 3.40
C ALA A 78 5.80 1.04 4.06
N LEU A 79 5.95 1.38 5.35
CA LEU A 79 7.17 1.08 6.11
C LEU A 79 7.45 -0.43 6.19
N GLY A 80 6.42 -1.26 6.42
CA GLY A 80 6.53 -2.71 6.34
C GLY A 80 6.96 -3.21 4.95
N GLY A 81 6.44 -2.62 3.88
CA GLY A 81 6.81 -2.92 2.50
C GLY A 81 8.25 -2.53 2.17
N VAL A 82 8.69 -1.35 2.61
CA VAL A 82 10.08 -0.89 2.49
C VAL A 82 11.02 -1.82 3.25
N TYR A 83 10.66 -2.21 4.48
CA TYR A 83 11.43 -3.15 5.27
C TYR A 83 11.56 -4.52 4.57
N LEU A 84 10.46 -5.07 4.05
CA LEU A 84 10.45 -6.31 3.26
C LEU A 84 11.35 -6.19 2.02
N ASN A 85 11.30 -5.05 1.33
CA ASN A 85 12.08 -4.85 0.12
C ASN A 85 13.59 -4.77 0.41
N LEU A 86 13.99 -3.89 1.33
CA LEU A 86 15.41 -3.61 1.61
C LEU A 86 16.10 -4.72 2.39
N ASN A 87 15.40 -5.39 3.30
CA ASN A 87 16.03 -6.41 4.15
C ASN A 87 15.97 -7.83 3.59
N PHE A 88 15.06 -8.10 2.65
CA PHE A 88 14.88 -9.45 2.10
C PHE A 88 14.90 -9.47 0.58
N HIS A 89 13.98 -8.74 -0.06
CA HIS A 89 13.77 -8.84 -1.49
C HIS A 89 15.02 -8.49 -2.31
N ASP A 90 15.67 -7.37 -1.99
CA ASP A 90 16.88 -6.87 -2.67
C ASP A 90 18.09 -7.77 -2.41
N LYS A 91 18.16 -8.32 -1.19
CA LYS A 91 19.19 -9.29 -0.77
C LYS A 91 18.95 -10.71 -1.31
N ARG A 92 17.92 -10.92 -2.13
CA ARG A 92 17.54 -12.23 -2.67
C ARG A 92 17.18 -13.27 -1.61
N LEU A 93 16.68 -12.82 -0.45
CA LEU A 93 16.22 -13.67 0.63
C LEU A 93 14.71 -13.92 0.52
N PRO A 94 14.22 -15.06 1.05
CA PRO A 94 12.79 -15.33 1.09
C PRO A 94 12.07 -14.32 1.98
N LEU A 95 10.91 -13.83 1.54
CA LEU A 95 10.14 -12.87 2.32
C LEU A 95 9.55 -13.53 3.59
N PRO A 96 9.67 -12.93 4.78
CA PRO A 96 9.07 -13.47 5.99
C PRO A 96 7.54 -13.38 5.94
N LYS A 97 6.86 -14.54 5.91
CA LYS A 97 5.39 -14.63 5.80
C LYS A 97 4.63 -13.82 6.86
N PRO A 98 5.02 -13.79 8.16
CA PRO A 98 4.31 -13.00 9.16
C PRO A 98 4.28 -11.49 8.84
N ILE A 99 5.40 -10.96 8.31
CA ILE A 99 5.50 -9.53 7.96
C ILE A 99 4.69 -9.24 6.70
N VAL A 100 4.66 -10.15 5.72
CA VAL A 100 3.78 -10.04 4.54
C VAL A 100 2.30 -9.97 4.97
N ILE A 101 1.88 -10.81 5.92
CA ILE A 101 0.50 -10.79 6.45
C ILE A 101 0.24 -9.46 7.18
N GLY A 102 1.13 -9.04 8.09
CA GLY A 102 0.98 -7.79 8.82
C GLY A 102 0.88 -6.57 7.90
N HIS A 103 1.76 -6.51 6.89
CA HIS A 103 1.72 -5.50 5.84
C HIS A 103 0.37 -5.50 5.10
N ALA A 104 -0.10 -6.67 4.66
CA ALA A 104 -1.36 -6.80 3.93
C ALA A 104 -2.57 -6.40 4.77
N VAL A 105 -2.61 -6.79 6.06
CA VAL A 105 -3.69 -6.41 6.98
C VAL A 105 -3.74 -4.90 7.18
N LEU A 106 -2.59 -4.27 7.46
CA LEU A 106 -2.50 -2.81 7.60
C LEU A 106 -2.97 -2.08 6.33
N ALA A 107 -2.56 -2.58 5.16
CA ALA A 107 -2.97 -2.02 3.88
C ALA A 107 -4.49 -2.15 3.66
N VAL A 108 -5.07 -3.34 3.86
CA VAL A 108 -6.50 -3.59 3.65
C VAL A 108 -7.36 -2.75 4.60
N VAL A 109 -6.99 -2.69 5.88
CA VAL A 109 -7.72 -1.86 6.86
C VAL A 109 -7.58 -0.39 6.52
N GLY A 110 -6.38 0.08 6.16
CA GLY A 110 -6.13 1.46 5.75
C GLY A 110 -6.97 1.89 4.54
N VAL A 111 -6.99 1.07 3.48
CA VAL A 111 -7.84 1.29 2.30
C VAL A 111 -9.32 1.28 2.69
N GLY A 112 -9.75 0.33 3.51
CA GLY A 112 -11.14 0.21 3.97
C GLY A 112 -11.63 1.46 4.72
N LEU A 113 -10.80 2.03 5.60
CA LEU A 113 -11.14 3.27 6.32
C LEU A 113 -11.23 4.47 5.37
N ILE A 114 -10.35 4.57 4.37
CA ILE A 114 -10.41 5.63 3.37
C ILE A 114 -11.68 5.49 2.51
N PHE A 115 -12.01 4.27 2.09
CA PHE A 115 -13.24 4.00 1.33
C PHE A 115 -14.50 4.34 2.11
N ALA A 116 -14.54 3.99 3.40
CA ALA A 116 -15.65 4.31 4.30
C ALA A 116 -15.80 5.82 4.61
N SER A 117 -14.85 6.64 4.18
CA SER A 117 -14.85 8.10 4.39
C SER A 117 -15.37 8.92 3.21
N LEU A 118 -15.75 8.24 2.10
CA LEU A 118 -16.27 8.86 0.88
C LEU A 118 -17.70 9.42 1.01
#